data_AF-A0A6L7Q0E7-F1
#
_entry.id   AF-A0A6L7Q0E7-F1
#
_cell.length_a   1.000
_cell.length_b   1.000
_cell.length_c   1.000
_cell.angle_alpha   90.00
_cell.angle_beta   90.00
_cell.angle_gamma   90.00
#
_symmetry.space_group_name_H-M   'P 1'
#
loop_
_entity.id
_entity.type
_entity.pdbx_description
1 polymer ?
#
loop_
_entity_poly.entity_id
_entity_poly.type
_entity_poly.pdbx_seq_one_letter_code
_entity_poly.pdbx_strand_id
1 'polypeptide(L)'
;MPPARKWERIEDLAVLHLYRGKVARDSREVLALASALERSAKSIGARMQGFAGLDPANPYTPSGKATALTQSVWAEYLADRTAIAVEGQRAYLGILNRYSMGRP
;
A
#
# COMPACT_ATOMS: atom_id res chain seq x y z
N MET A 1 -15.94 -19.46 7.29
CA MET A 1 -15.40 -18.11 7.03
C MET A 1 -15.39 -17.88 5.53
N PRO A 2 -15.93 -16.77 5.02
CA PRO A 2 -15.72 -16.41 3.61
C PRO A 2 -14.21 -16.26 3.34
N PRO A 3 -13.73 -16.60 2.12
CA PRO A 3 -12.33 -16.45 1.78
C PRO A 3 -11.91 -14.97 1.88
N ALA A 4 -10.71 -14.74 2.40
CA ALA A 4 -10.17 -13.38 2.54
C ALA A 4 -10.14 -12.70 1.16
N ARG A 5 -10.69 -11.47 1.09
CA ARG A 5 -10.70 -10.67 -0.14
C ARG A 5 -9.28 -10.53 -0.69
N LYS A 6 -9.09 -10.94 -1.95
CA LYS A 6 -7.82 -10.81 -2.66
C LYS A 6 -7.40 -9.34 -2.70
N TRP A 7 -6.09 -9.12 -2.68
CA TRP A 7 -5.52 -7.79 -2.86
C TRP A 7 -5.47 -7.45 -4.34
N GLU A 8 -5.77 -6.20 -4.65
CA GLU A 8 -5.76 -5.68 -6.02
C GLU A 8 -4.57 -4.73 -6.23
N ARG A 9 -4.12 -4.59 -7.48
CA ARG A 9 -2.97 -3.71 -7.83
C ARG A 9 -3.16 -2.28 -7.31
N ILE A 10 -4.36 -1.73 -7.46
CA ILE A 10 -4.69 -0.37 -6.99
C ILE A 10 -4.50 -0.21 -5.48
N GLU A 11 -4.71 -1.27 -4.70
CA GLU A 11 -4.51 -1.26 -3.26
C GLU A 11 -3.03 -1.29 -2.91
N ASP A 12 -2.23 -2.15 -3.57
CA ASP A 12 -0.77 -2.19 -3.36
C ASP A 12 -0.12 -0.87 -3.81
N LEU A 13 -0.63 -0.22 -4.86
CA LEU A 13 -0.20 1.12 -5.28
C LEU A 13 -0.47 2.20 -4.22
N ALA A 14 -1.65 2.17 -3.60
CA ALA A 14 -1.96 3.09 -2.50
C ALA A 14 -1.06 2.83 -1.27
N VAL A 15 -0.71 1.57 -0.99
CA VAL A 15 0.26 1.25 0.06
C VAL A 15 1.68 1.68 -0.31
N LEU A 16 2.09 1.52 -1.58
CA LEU A 16 3.37 2.00 -2.07
C LEU A 16 3.50 3.51 -1.87
N HIS A 17 2.43 4.27 -2.11
CA HIS A 17 2.40 5.72 -1.85
C HIS A 17 2.70 6.05 -0.38
N LEU A 18 2.03 5.37 0.56
CA LEU A 18 2.31 5.56 2.00
C LEU A 18 3.75 5.18 2.37
N TYR A 19 4.26 4.06 1.83
CA TYR A 19 5.63 3.61 2.08
C TYR A 19 6.66 4.64 1.58
N ARG A 20 6.52 5.11 0.34
CA ARG A 20 7.44 6.10 -0.26
C ARG A 20 7.34 7.47 0.40
N GLY A 21 6.16 7.82 0.91
CA GLY A 21 5.95 8.99 1.77
C GLY A 21 6.55 8.85 3.17
N LYS A 22 7.16 7.71 3.51
CA LYS A 22 7.71 7.38 4.84
C LYS A 22 6.68 7.54 5.96
N VAL A 23 5.42 7.24 5.64
CA VAL A 23 4.30 7.37 6.57
C VAL A 23 4.46 6.35 7.70
N ALA A 24 4.26 6.80 8.95
CA ALA A 24 4.32 5.92 10.11
C ALA A 24 3.16 4.89 10.09
N ARG A 25 3.40 3.66 10.58
CA ARG A 25 2.43 2.55 10.49
C ARG A 25 1.15 2.77 11.31
N ASP A 26 1.22 3.63 12.30
CA ASP A 26 0.16 4.04 13.22
C ASP A 26 -0.41 5.43 12.88
N SER A 27 0.03 6.02 11.76
CA SER A 27 -0.48 7.31 11.28
C SER A 27 -1.98 7.27 10.93
N ARG A 28 -2.59 8.45 10.92
CA ARG A 28 -3.99 8.63 10.52
C ARG A 28 -4.22 8.18 9.07
N GLU A 29 -3.22 8.34 8.21
CA GLU A 29 -3.24 8.00 6.80
C GLU A 29 -3.33 6.48 6.60
N VAL A 30 -2.62 5.70 7.40
CA VAL A 30 -2.72 4.24 7.41
C VAL A 30 -4.09 3.79 7.92
N LEU A 31 -4.59 4.41 8.99
CA LEU A 31 -5.92 4.11 9.55
C LEU A 31 -7.04 4.45 8.54
N ALA A 32 -6.93 5.59 7.86
CA ALA A 32 -7.89 6.01 6.85
C ALA A 32 -7.91 5.04 5.66
N LEU A 33 -6.73 4.66 5.14
CA LEU A 33 -6.64 3.69 4.05
C LEU A 33 -7.17 2.31 4.48
N ALA A 34 -6.83 1.87 5.69
CA ALA A 34 -7.32 0.62 6.25
C ALA A 34 -8.86 0.61 6.30
N SER A 35 -9.46 1.68 6.82
CA SER A 35 -10.92 1.79 6.87
C SER A 35 -11.55 1.86 5.47
N ALA A 36 -10.94 2.59 4.53
CA ALA A 36 -11.43 2.72 3.16
C ALA A 36 -11.40 1.41 2.37
N LEU A 37 -10.47 0.51 2.71
CA LEU A 37 -10.34 -0.81 2.08
C LEU A 37 -11.07 -1.92 2.84
N GLU A 38 -11.72 -1.60 3.96
CA GLU A 38 -12.31 -2.57 4.89
C GLU A 38 -11.27 -3.61 5.35
N ARG A 39 -10.04 -3.16 5.62
CA ARG A 39 -8.91 -3.98 6.09
C ARG A 39 -8.42 -3.47 7.44
N SER A 40 -7.63 -4.29 8.13
CA SER A 40 -6.96 -3.85 9.36
C SER A 40 -5.71 -3.01 9.05
N ALA A 41 -5.40 -2.05 9.92
CA ALA A 41 -4.15 -1.27 9.86
C ALA A 41 -2.91 -2.19 9.88
N LYS A 42 -3.00 -3.32 10.61
CA LYS A 42 -1.98 -4.38 10.60
C LYS A 42 -1.76 -4.95 9.20
N SER A 43 -2.84 -5.16 8.42
CA SER A 43 -2.75 -5.65 7.05
C SER A 43 -2.07 -4.63 6.12
N ILE A 44 -2.41 -3.35 6.23
CA ILE A 44 -1.71 -2.26 5.51
C ILE A 44 -0.23 -2.24 5.90
N GLY A 45 0.07 -2.26 7.20
CA GLY A 45 1.43 -2.26 7.71
C GLY A 45 2.25 -3.48 7.26
N ALA A 46 1.64 -4.65 7.09
CA ALA A 46 2.31 -5.83 6.55
C ALA A 46 2.67 -5.64 5.06
N ARG A 47 1.81 -4.98 4.28
CA ARG A 47 2.12 -4.61 2.89
C ARG A 47 3.25 -3.60 2.79
N MET A 48 3.25 -2.58 3.66
CA MET A 48 4.37 -1.63 3.75
C MET A 48 5.69 -2.32 4.08
N GLN A 49 5.67 -3.30 4.99
CA GLN A 49 6.85 -4.14 5.29
C GLN A 49 7.33 -4.95 4.08
N GLY A 50 6.41 -5.43 3.24
CA GLY A 50 6.75 -6.10 1.99
C GLY A 50 7.56 -5.21 1.04
N PHE A 51 7.13 -3.97 0.83
CA PHE A 51 7.91 -3.00 0.04
C PHE A 51 9.23 -2.65 0.70
N ALA A 52 9.22 -2.46 2.01
CA ALA A 52 10.42 -2.18 2.79
C ALA A 52 11.47 -3.31 2.74
N GLY A 53 11.05 -4.56 2.50
CA GLY A 53 11.96 -5.70 2.28
C GLY A 53 12.47 -5.84 0.85
N LEU A 54 11.88 -5.13 -0.11
CA LEU A 54 12.32 -5.07 -1.50
C LEU A 54 13.18 -3.84 -1.81
N ASP A 55 13.14 -2.81 -0.96
CA ASP A 55 13.89 -1.58 -1.15
C ASP A 55 15.36 -1.73 -0.71
N PRO A 56 16.33 -1.74 -1.64
CA PRO A 56 17.75 -1.89 -1.29
C PRO A 56 18.30 -0.66 -0.53
N ALA A 57 17.60 0.48 -0.57
CA ALA A 57 17.98 1.68 0.19
C ALA A 57 17.49 1.62 1.65
N ASN A 58 16.70 0.62 2.01
CA ASN A 58 16.29 0.42 3.39
C ASN A 58 17.34 -0.46 4.11
N PRO A 59 18.11 0.10 5.06
CA PRO A 59 19.16 -0.65 5.77
C PRO A 59 18.58 -1.72 6.70
N TYR A 60 17.29 -1.64 7.00
CA TYR A 60 16.57 -2.67 7.72
C TYR A 60 15.96 -3.64 6.71
N THR A 61 16.30 -4.92 6.83
CA THR A 61 15.59 -6.01 6.16
C THR A 61 14.41 -6.41 7.05
N PRO A 62 13.21 -5.86 6.87
CA PRO A 62 12.05 -6.41 7.55
C PRO A 62 11.88 -7.86 7.10
N SER A 63 11.65 -8.76 8.05
CA SER A 63 11.33 -10.17 7.82
C SER A 63 10.00 -10.42 7.09
N GLY A 64 9.37 -9.36 6.57
CA GLY A 64 8.11 -9.42 5.84
C GLY A 64 8.31 -9.94 4.43
N LYS A 65 7.82 -11.17 4.16
CA LYS A 65 7.85 -11.74 2.81
C LYS A 65 6.95 -10.93 1.89
N ALA A 66 7.54 -10.23 0.91
CA ALA A 66 6.78 -9.57 -0.14
C ALA A 66 5.97 -10.59 -0.93
N THR A 67 4.71 -10.25 -1.22
CA THR A 67 3.86 -11.09 -2.08
C THR A 67 4.25 -10.92 -3.55
N ALA A 68 3.84 -11.84 -4.43
CA ALA A 68 4.06 -11.71 -5.87
C ALA A 68 3.48 -10.40 -6.44
N LEU A 69 2.32 -9.95 -5.94
CA LEU A 69 1.73 -8.66 -6.34
C LEU A 69 2.63 -7.48 -5.94
N THR A 70 3.14 -7.51 -4.71
CA THR A 70 4.02 -6.45 -4.19
C THR A 70 5.34 -6.40 -4.95
N GLN A 71 5.88 -7.57 -5.32
CA GLN A 71 7.05 -7.68 -6.18
C GLN A 71 6.79 -7.09 -7.58
N SER A 72 5.64 -7.39 -8.20
CA SER A 72 5.25 -6.81 -9.50
C SER A 72 5.16 -5.29 -9.43
N VAL A 73 4.42 -4.76 -8.45
CA VAL A 73 4.26 -3.31 -8.25
C VAL A 73 5.60 -2.62 -7.97
N TRP A 74 6.50 -3.28 -7.22
CA TRP A 74 7.85 -2.77 -7.01
C TRP A 74 8.70 -2.78 -8.29
N ALA A 75 8.62 -3.85 -9.10
CA ALA A 75 9.33 -3.92 -10.38
C ALA A 75 8.85 -2.84 -11.36
N GLU A 76 7.53 -2.60 -11.42
CA GLU A 76 6.94 -1.48 -12.18
C GLU A 76 7.46 -0.13 -11.68
N TYR A 77 7.51 0.07 -10.36
CA TYR A 77 8.06 1.29 -9.76
C TYR A 77 9.54 1.48 -10.09
N LEU A 78 10.34 0.41 -10.13
CA LEU A 78 11.74 0.49 -10.52
C LEU A 78 11.92 0.82 -12.01
N ALA A 79 11.00 0.36 -12.87
CA ALA A 79 11.00 0.64 -14.30
C ALA A 79 10.62 2.11 -14.61
N ASP A 80 9.61 2.65 -13.94
CA ASP A 80 9.22 4.07 -14.06
C ASP A 80 8.75 4.63 -12.71
N ARG A 81 9.69 5.22 -11.97
CA ARG A 81 9.42 5.73 -10.62
C ARG A 81 8.41 6.86 -10.61
N THR A 82 8.45 7.73 -11.61
CA THR A 82 7.62 8.94 -11.64
C THR A 82 6.18 8.58 -11.98
N ALA A 83 5.97 7.78 -13.03
CA ALA A 83 4.64 7.35 -13.42
C ALA A 83 3.96 6.56 -12.28
N ILE A 84 4.67 5.60 -11.69
CA ILE A 84 4.11 4.74 -10.64
C ILE A 84 3.90 5.50 -9.32
N ALA A 85 4.73 6.51 -9.00
CA ALA A 85 4.46 7.38 -7.85
C ALA A 85 3.16 8.19 -8.03
N VAL A 86 2.92 8.73 -9.24
CA VAL A 86 1.68 9.45 -9.57
C VAL A 86 0.48 8.50 -9.55
N GLU A 87 0.60 7.28 -10.08
CA GLU A 87 -0.44 6.26 -9.97
C GLU A 87 -0.74 5.90 -8.51
N GLY A 88 0.29 5.71 -7.69
CA GLY A 88 0.15 5.44 -6.26
C GLY A 88 -0.61 6.54 -5.53
N GLN A 89 -0.29 7.80 -5.81
CA GLN A 89 -1.01 8.94 -5.25
C GLN A 89 -2.48 8.96 -5.70
N ARG A 90 -2.73 8.77 -7.00
CA ARG A 90 -4.10 8.72 -7.56
C ARG A 90 -4.91 7.57 -6.97
N ALA A 91 -4.30 6.40 -6.81
CA ALA A 91 -4.91 5.23 -6.19
C ALA A 91 -5.32 5.53 -4.74
N TYR A 92 -4.39 6.10 -3.96
CA TYR A 92 -4.65 6.51 -2.58
C TYR A 92 -5.83 7.49 -2.47
N LEU A 93 -5.79 8.59 -3.22
CA LEU A 93 -6.86 9.59 -3.22
C LEU A 93 -8.18 9.03 -3.73
N GLY A 94 -8.16 8.22 -4.79
CA GLY A 94 -9.36 7.60 -5.36
C GLY A 94 -10.02 6.58 -4.43
N ILE A 95 -9.24 5.86 -3.62
CA ILE A 95 -9.78 4.97 -2.57
C ILE A 95 -10.42 5.81 -1.45
N LEU A 96 -9.75 6.85 -0.97
CA LEU A 96 -10.29 7.70 0.10
C LEU A 96 -11.54 8.50 -0.32
N ASN A 97 -11.59 8.95 -1.57
CA ASN A 97 -12.74 9.69 -2.09
C ASN A 97 -13.98 8.79 -2.20
N ARG A 98 -13.81 7.55 -2.65
CA ARG A 98 -14.91 6.55 -2.68
C ARG A 98 -15.42 6.23 -1.28
N TYR A 99 -14.51 6.13 -0.31
CA TYR A 99 -14.88 5.92 1.08
C TYR A 99 -15.68 7.11 1.66
N SER A 100 -15.26 8.34 1.35
CA SER A 100 -15.91 9.55 1.87
C SER A 100 -17.32 9.75 1.31
N MET A 101 -17.58 9.30 0.07
CA MET A 101 -18.91 9.36 -0.56
C MET A 101 -19.82 8.16 -0.23
N GLY A 102 -19.28 7.09 0.36
CA GLY A 102 -20.02 5.85 0.64
C GLY A 102 -20.54 5.73 2.08
N ARG A 103 -20.35 6.74 2.94
CA ARG A 103 -20.93 6.76 4.29
C ARG A 103 -22.31 7.44 4.25
N PRO A 104 -23.39 6.78 4.72
CA PRO A 104 -24.66 7.44 5.01
C PRO A 104 -24.54 8.48 6.13
#